data_AF-A0A9W6EJD6-F1
#
_entry.id   AF-A0A9W6EJD6-F1
#
_cell.length_a   1.000
_cell.length_b   1.000
_cell.length_c   1.000
_cell.angle_alpha   90.00
_cell.angle_beta   90.00
_cell.angle_gamma   90.00
#
_symmetry.space_group_name_H-M   'P 1'
#
loop_
_entity.id
_entity.type
_entity.pdbx_description
1 polymer ?
#
loop_
_entity_poly.entity_id
_entity_poly.type
_entity_poly.pdbx_seq_one_letter_code
_entity_poly.pdbx_strand_id
1 'polypeptide(L)'
;MVCLLGDAGHPMMPHQSQGACMAIEDAAALGIIFSRAHFKGDVADALSIYQEIRLPRATKVQSASAKAAYNINERIGFSSNTDTATYKVEDEKKKLTIEEMNAYDMHRDIEEVVAMRRGLPHTDKFIRGLPVGLKLGNGVVVGEQETSSFQPRI
;
A
#
# COMPACT_ATOMS: atom_id res chain seq x y z
N MET A 1 -2.98 -21.86 12.04
CA MET A 1 -2.76 -20.76 11.06
C MET A 1 -2.30 -19.54 11.83
N VAL A 2 -1.34 -18.78 11.30
CA VAL A 2 -0.70 -17.63 11.97
C VAL A 2 -0.41 -16.56 10.92
N CYS A 3 -0.47 -15.28 11.29
CA CYS A 3 0.02 -14.15 10.49
C CYS A 3 0.90 -13.24 11.36
N LEU A 4 1.68 -12.37 10.71
CA LEU A 4 2.51 -11.35 11.35
C LEU A 4 1.96 -9.97 11.00
N LEU A 5 2.01 -9.03 11.95
CA LEU A 5 1.61 -7.64 11.76
C LEU A 5 2.53 -6.70 12.56
N GLY A 6 2.51 -5.41 12.22
CA GLY A 6 3.36 -4.42 12.86
C GLY A 6 4.85 -4.73 12.71
N ASP A 7 5.66 -4.35 13.69
CA ASP A 7 7.12 -4.56 13.68
C ASP A 7 7.54 -6.03 13.60
N ALA A 8 6.66 -6.98 13.93
CA ALA A 8 6.94 -8.40 13.72
C ALA A 8 6.91 -8.79 12.22
N GLY A 9 6.14 -8.09 11.40
CA GLY A 9 6.02 -8.33 9.96
C GLY A 9 6.81 -7.34 9.10
N HIS A 10 6.90 -6.07 9.50
CA HIS A 10 7.49 -4.99 8.70
C HIS A 10 8.29 -3.98 9.53
N PRO A 11 9.32 -4.41 10.28
CA PRO A 11 10.15 -3.48 11.03
C PRO A 11 10.78 -2.44 10.09
N MET A 12 10.68 -1.16 10.42
CA MET A 12 11.11 -0.08 9.53
C MET A 12 11.80 1.07 10.25
N MET A 13 12.61 1.81 9.49
CA MET A 13 13.30 2.98 10.01
C MET A 13 12.30 4.09 10.41
N PRO A 14 12.58 4.90 11.44
CA PRO A 14 11.62 5.88 11.96
C PRO A 14 11.46 7.14 11.09
N HIS A 15 12.17 7.25 9.96
CA HIS A 15 12.33 8.49 9.20
C HIS A 15 11.07 8.96 8.44
N GLN A 16 10.01 8.14 8.40
CA GLN A 16 8.71 8.51 7.83
C GLN A 16 7.60 8.59 8.88
N SER A 17 7.87 8.22 10.14
CA SER A 17 6.84 8.08 11.19
C SER A 17 5.69 7.12 10.84
N GLN A 18 5.86 6.25 9.84
CA GLN A 18 4.79 5.38 9.33
C GLN A 18 4.73 3.99 9.96
N GLY A 19 5.69 3.59 10.81
CA GLY A 19 5.69 2.24 11.41
C GLY A 19 4.42 1.94 12.20
N ALA A 20 4.06 2.82 13.13
CA ALA A 20 2.82 2.70 13.90
C ALA A 20 1.56 2.80 13.01
N CYS A 21 1.57 3.69 12.01
CA CYS A 21 0.47 3.81 11.05
C CYS A 21 0.24 2.50 10.28
N MET A 22 1.30 1.83 9.83
CA MET A 22 1.19 0.53 9.15
C MET A 22 0.67 -0.56 10.09
N ALA A 23 1.11 -0.59 11.34
CA ALA A 23 0.59 -1.53 12.34
C ALA A 23 -0.92 -1.31 12.63
N ILE A 24 -1.36 -0.04 12.71
CA ILE A 24 -2.78 0.31 12.87
C ILE A 24 -3.57 -0.12 11.64
N GLU A 25 -3.06 0.14 10.44
CA GLU A 25 -3.69 -0.31 9.20
C GLU A 25 -3.81 -1.85 9.15
N ASP A 26 -2.81 -2.59 9.63
CA ASP A 26 -2.89 -4.05 9.69
C ASP A 26 -4.00 -4.54 10.62
N ALA A 27 -4.09 -3.96 11.82
CA ALA A 27 -5.14 -4.30 12.78
C ALA A 27 -6.53 -3.99 12.22
N ALA A 28 -6.68 -2.85 11.53
CA ALA A 28 -7.92 -2.47 10.86
C ALA A 28 -8.27 -3.45 9.73
N ALA A 29 -7.29 -3.83 8.90
CA ALA A 29 -7.48 -4.77 7.78
C ALA A 29 -7.97 -6.13 8.28
N LEU A 30 -7.32 -6.68 9.32
CA LEU A 30 -7.78 -7.91 9.97
C LEU A 30 -9.21 -7.75 10.51
N GLY A 31 -9.52 -6.65 11.19
CA GLY A 31 -10.86 -6.37 11.70
C GLY A 31 -11.93 -6.37 10.60
N ILE A 32 -11.65 -5.76 9.46
CA ILE A 32 -12.57 -5.71 8.31
C ILE A 32 -12.71 -7.09 7.66
N ILE A 33 -11.60 -7.80 7.41
CA ILE A 33 -11.61 -9.13 6.78
C ILE A 33 -12.36 -10.15 7.65
N PHE A 34 -12.18 -10.11 8.97
CA PHE A 34 -12.86 -10.99 9.92
C PHE A 34 -14.28 -10.52 10.30
N SER A 35 -14.75 -9.40 9.74
CA SER A 35 -16.12 -8.94 9.97
C SER A 35 -17.16 -9.88 9.36
N ARG A 36 -18.41 -9.77 9.82
CA ARG A 36 -19.54 -10.55 9.27
C ARG A 36 -19.76 -10.37 7.77
N ALA A 37 -19.34 -9.23 7.21
CA ALA A 37 -19.49 -8.95 5.79
C ALA A 37 -18.55 -9.81 4.93
N HIS A 38 -17.31 -10.02 5.39
CA HIS A 38 -16.26 -10.65 4.60
C HIS A 38 -15.97 -12.09 5.04
N PHE A 39 -15.98 -12.41 6.33
CA PHE A 39 -15.57 -13.72 6.83
C PHE A 39 -16.58 -14.84 6.50
N LYS A 40 -16.11 -15.94 5.92
CA LYS A 40 -16.93 -17.12 5.55
C LYS A 40 -16.62 -18.39 6.35
N GLY A 41 -15.90 -18.25 7.46
CA GLY A 41 -15.49 -19.39 8.30
C GLY A 41 -14.14 -20.00 7.93
N ASP A 42 -13.53 -19.57 6.83
CA ASP A 42 -12.18 -19.99 6.42
C ASP A 42 -11.13 -18.97 6.89
N VAL A 43 -10.39 -19.34 7.93
CA VAL A 43 -9.32 -18.50 8.49
C VAL A 43 -8.10 -18.47 7.57
N ALA A 44 -7.82 -19.52 6.80
CA ALA A 44 -6.66 -19.55 5.89
C ALA A 44 -6.86 -18.55 4.76
N ASP A 45 -8.05 -18.58 4.15
CA ASP A 45 -8.42 -17.64 3.10
C ASP A 45 -8.36 -16.20 3.63
N ALA A 46 -8.99 -15.92 4.78
CA ALA A 46 -8.96 -14.61 5.42
C ALA A 46 -7.55 -14.06 5.66
N LEU A 47 -6.65 -14.87 6.22
CA LEU A 47 -5.27 -14.45 6.46
C LEU A 47 -4.47 -14.26 5.16
N SER A 48 -4.78 -15.03 4.12
CA SER A 48 -4.13 -14.86 2.81
C SER A 48 -4.61 -13.60 2.08
N ILE A 49 -5.89 -13.18 2.24
CA ILE A 49 -6.38 -11.87 1.77
C ILE A 49 -5.65 -10.74 2.49
N TYR A 50 -5.50 -10.84 3.82
CA TYR A 50 -4.74 -9.88 4.61
C TYR A 50 -3.30 -9.74 4.10
N GLN A 51 -2.62 -10.86 3.84
CA GLN A 51 -1.26 -10.83 3.32
C GLN A 51 -1.19 -10.19 1.93
N GLU A 52 -2.13 -10.50 1.05
CA GLU A 52 -2.17 -9.99 -0.33
C GLU A 52 -2.27 -8.46 -0.39
N ILE A 53 -3.14 -7.86 0.44
CA ILE A 53 -3.33 -6.40 0.46
C ILE A 53 -2.22 -5.68 1.24
N ARG A 54 -1.76 -6.26 2.37
CA ARG A 54 -0.86 -5.55 3.30
C ARG A 54 0.61 -5.65 2.91
N LEU A 55 1.04 -6.79 2.36
CA LEU A 55 2.46 -7.02 2.05
C LEU A 55 3.01 -5.99 1.05
N PRO A 56 2.37 -5.70 -0.09
CA PRO A 56 2.91 -4.72 -1.05
C PRO A 56 2.98 -3.30 -0.46
N ARG A 57 1.95 -2.89 0.29
CA ARG A 57 1.87 -1.55 0.89
C ARG A 57 2.90 -1.36 2.00
N ALA A 58 2.97 -2.29 2.95
CA ALA A 58 3.96 -2.24 4.03
C ALA A 58 5.40 -2.30 3.49
N THR A 59 5.67 -3.13 2.47
CA THR A 59 6.98 -3.21 1.81
C THR A 59 7.39 -1.88 1.18
N LYS A 60 6.46 -1.21 0.48
CA LYS A 60 6.74 0.08 -0.14
C LYS A 60 7.06 1.15 0.90
N VAL A 61 6.28 1.22 1.99
CA VAL A 61 6.50 2.18 3.09
C VAL A 61 7.81 1.89 3.83
N GLN A 62 8.12 0.62 4.09
CA GLN A 62 9.39 0.19 4.70
C GLN A 62 10.57 0.63 3.82
N SER A 63 10.53 0.34 2.52
CA SER A 63 11.56 0.76 1.57
C SER A 63 11.72 2.28 1.53
N ALA A 64 10.62 3.03 1.46
CA ALA A 64 10.67 4.50 1.47
C ALA A 64 11.25 5.04 2.79
N SER A 65 11.02 4.35 3.91
CA SER A 65 11.57 4.71 5.22
C SER A 65 13.08 4.51 5.30
N ALA A 66 13.61 3.48 4.64
CA ALA A 66 15.05 3.28 4.51
C ALA A 66 15.70 4.39 3.67
N LYS A 67 15.09 4.78 2.54
CA LYS A 67 15.59 5.86 1.68
C LYS A 67 15.60 7.22 2.38
N ALA A 68 14.54 7.50 3.12
CA ALA A 68 14.40 8.70 3.95
C ALA A 68 15.44 8.85 5.07
N ALA A 69 16.20 7.79 5.38
CA ALA A 69 17.28 7.84 6.37
C ALA A 69 18.47 8.68 5.90
N TYR A 70 18.78 8.64 4.60
CA TYR A 70 19.94 9.33 4.02
C TYR A 70 19.56 10.45 3.05
N ASN A 71 18.29 10.56 2.65
CA ASN A 71 17.82 11.58 1.74
C ASN A 71 16.50 12.18 2.21
N ILE A 72 16.51 13.46 2.60
CA ILE A 72 15.30 14.16 3.07
C ILE A 72 14.25 14.28 1.97
N ASN A 73 14.63 14.33 0.70
CA ASN A 73 13.69 14.40 -0.43
C ASN A 73 12.88 13.11 -0.61
N GLU A 74 13.27 12.00 0.04
CA GLU A 74 12.51 10.75 0.02
C GLU A 74 11.43 10.72 1.12
N ARG A 75 11.42 11.70 2.04
CA ARG A 75 10.38 11.81 3.07
C ARG A 75 9.07 12.27 2.47
N ILE A 76 7.94 11.70 2.88
CA ILE A 76 6.63 11.98 2.25
C ILE A 76 6.26 13.47 2.27
N GLY A 77 6.71 14.20 3.30
CA GLY A 77 6.45 15.64 3.45
C GLY A 77 7.36 16.55 2.60
N PHE A 78 8.41 15.99 2.02
CA PHE A 78 9.40 16.70 1.21
C PHE A 78 9.50 16.15 -0.22
N SER A 79 8.94 14.98 -0.49
CA SER A 79 8.99 14.31 -1.78
C SER A 79 8.34 15.09 -2.91
N SER A 80 7.45 16.02 -2.59
CA SER A 80 6.80 16.90 -3.57
C SER A 80 7.51 18.24 -3.77
N ASN A 81 8.63 18.50 -3.06
CA ASN A 81 9.39 19.75 -3.18
C ASN A 81 10.39 19.70 -4.35
N THR A 82 9.87 19.45 -5.55
CA THR A 82 10.66 19.21 -6.77
C THR A 82 11.37 20.46 -7.30
N ASP A 83 10.91 21.65 -6.93
CA ASP A 83 11.37 22.93 -7.51
C ASP A 83 12.64 23.48 -6.85
N THR A 84 13.29 22.70 -6.00
CA THR A 84 14.50 23.11 -5.28
C THR A 84 15.76 22.59 -5.98
N ALA A 85 16.82 23.40 -6.00
CA ALA A 85 18.09 23.02 -6.62
C ALA A 85 18.74 21.76 -5.99
N THR A 86 18.34 21.43 -4.76
CA THR A 86 18.80 20.25 -4.00
C THR A 86 17.89 19.03 -4.17
N TYR A 87 16.82 19.13 -4.95
CA TYR A 87 15.92 18.02 -5.17
C TYR A 87 16.61 16.91 -5.95
N LYS A 88 16.66 15.74 -5.33
CA LYS A 88 17.11 14.50 -5.94
C LYS A 88 16.51 13.35 -5.17
N VAL A 89 15.89 12.42 -5.88
CA VAL A 89 15.42 11.12 -5.36
C VAL A 89 16.05 10.00 -6.19
N GLU A 90 16.05 8.79 -5.67
CA GLU A 90 16.65 7.63 -6.33
C GLU A 90 15.86 7.22 -7.58
N ASP A 91 14.53 7.20 -7.47
CA ASP A 91 13.61 6.85 -8.55
C ASP A 91 12.33 7.66 -8.39
N GLU A 92 12.14 8.62 -9.30
CA GLU A 92 11.01 9.55 -9.26
C GLU A 92 9.69 8.81 -9.15
N LYS A 93 9.46 7.80 -10.00
CA LYS A 93 8.18 7.08 -10.09
C LYS A 93 7.92 6.16 -8.90
N LYS A 94 8.94 5.82 -8.12
CA LYS A 94 8.82 4.89 -6.97
C LYS A 94 8.84 5.58 -5.62
N LYS A 95 9.12 6.89 -5.55
CA LYS A 95 9.05 7.63 -4.29
C LYS A 95 7.63 7.55 -3.71
N LEU A 96 7.55 7.43 -2.40
CA LEU A 96 6.28 7.42 -1.68
C LEU A 96 5.73 8.85 -1.65
N THR A 97 4.48 9.04 -2.07
CA THR A 97 3.87 10.37 -2.10
C THR A 97 2.79 10.53 -1.04
N ILE A 98 2.51 11.79 -0.67
CA ILE A 98 1.46 12.11 0.29
C ILE A 98 0.07 11.74 -0.25
N GLU A 99 -0.17 11.89 -1.55
CA GLU A 99 -1.45 11.52 -2.17
C GLU A 99 -1.68 10.01 -2.09
N GLU A 100 -0.65 9.21 -2.34
CA GLU A 100 -0.73 7.75 -2.22
C GLU A 100 -1.00 7.30 -0.78
N MET A 101 -0.39 7.98 0.21
CA MET A 101 -0.62 7.65 1.61
C MET A 101 -2.04 8.03 2.05
N ASN A 102 -2.49 9.24 1.70
CA ASN A 102 -3.73 9.81 2.22
C ASN A 102 -4.99 9.36 1.44
N ALA A 103 -4.87 9.02 0.16
CA ALA A 103 -6.01 8.60 -0.66
C ALA A 103 -6.31 7.10 -0.55
N TYR A 104 -5.54 6.35 0.24
CA TYR A 104 -5.73 4.91 0.40
C TYR A 104 -7.04 4.60 1.13
N ASP A 105 -7.91 3.86 0.46
CA ASP A 105 -9.14 3.31 1.00
C ASP A 105 -8.99 1.79 1.16
N MET A 106 -8.85 1.36 2.40
CA MET A 106 -8.68 -0.04 2.77
C MET A 106 -9.92 -0.90 2.49
N HIS A 107 -11.12 -0.33 2.59
CA HIS A 107 -12.34 -1.08 2.29
C HIS A 107 -12.37 -1.45 0.81
N ARG A 108 -12.00 -0.50 -0.06
CA ARG A 108 -11.93 -0.73 -1.51
C ARG A 108 -10.87 -1.75 -1.90
N ASP A 109 -9.70 -1.70 -1.26
CA ASP A 109 -8.64 -2.69 -1.46
C ASP A 109 -9.10 -4.12 -1.09
N ILE A 110 -9.75 -4.26 0.07
CA ILE A 110 -10.31 -5.54 0.52
C ILE A 110 -11.43 -6.02 -0.41
N GLU A 111 -12.35 -5.13 -0.80
CA GLU A 111 -13.47 -5.43 -1.70
C GLU A 111 -12.97 -5.90 -3.08
N GLU A 112 -11.93 -5.27 -3.61
CA GLU A 112 -11.27 -5.67 -4.87
C GLU A 112 -10.75 -7.11 -4.79
N VAL A 113 -9.88 -7.40 -3.80
CA VAL A 113 -9.28 -8.74 -3.65
C VAL A 113 -10.34 -9.80 -3.36
N VAL A 114 -11.32 -9.49 -2.50
CA VAL A 114 -12.44 -10.40 -2.19
C VAL A 114 -13.29 -10.68 -3.43
N ALA A 115 -13.60 -9.66 -4.24
CA ALA A 115 -14.35 -9.83 -5.47
C ALA A 115 -13.59 -10.71 -6.47
N MET A 116 -12.29 -10.44 -6.68
CA MET A 116 -11.42 -11.22 -7.55
C MET A 116 -11.39 -12.70 -7.14
N ARG A 117 -11.13 -12.99 -5.86
CA ARG A 117 -11.08 -14.37 -5.34
C ARG A 117 -12.40 -15.12 -5.42
N ARG A 118 -13.51 -14.39 -5.37
CA ARG A 118 -14.87 -14.96 -5.46
C ARG A 118 -15.40 -15.02 -6.89
N GLY A 119 -14.63 -14.57 -7.89
CA GLY A 119 -15.09 -14.49 -9.27
C GLY A 119 -16.26 -13.52 -9.46
N LEU A 120 -16.37 -12.52 -8.59
CA LEU A 120 -17.40 -11.48 -8.67
C LEU A 120 -16.88 -10.29 -9.49
N PRO A 121 -17.74 -9.63 -10.27
CA PRO A 121 -17.35 -8.41 -10.98
C PRO A 121 -17.00 -7.31 -9.98
N HIS A 122 -15.82 -6.70 -10.14
CA HIS A 122 -15.43 -5.48 -9.44
C HIS A 122 -15.58 -4.29 -10.39
N THR A 123 -16.53 -3.41 -10.12
CA THR A 123 -16.85 -2.24 -10.96
C THR A 123 -16.40 -0.92 -10.36
N ASP A 124 -15.81 -0.96 -9.17
CA ASP A 124 -15.36 0.25 -8.50
C ASP A 124 -14.13 0.82 -9.22
N LYS A 125 -14.05 2.16 -9.22
CA LYS A 125 -12.95 2.89 -9.85
C LYS A 125 -11.76 3.00 -8.88
N PHE A 126 -11.35 1.88 -8.31
CA PHE A 126 -10.21 1.76 -7.41
C PHE A 126 -9.28 0.64 -7.89
N ILE A 127 -7.99 0.82 -7.63
CA ILE A 127 -6.95 -0.20 -7.85
C ILE A 127 -6.06 -0.18 -6.61
N ARG A 128 -5.98 -1.30 -5.90
CA ARG A 128 -5.22 -1.47 -4.64
C ARG A 128 -5.53 -0.38 -3.61
N GLY A 129 -6.82 -0.10 -3.45
CA GLY A 129 -7.32 0.94 -2.54
C GLY A 129 -7.10 2.37 -3.00
N LEU A 130 -6.56 2.63 -4.19
CA LEU A 130 -6.36 3.99 -4.71
C LEU A 130 -7.37 4.32 -5.82
N PRO A 131 -7.94 5.55 -5.84
CA PRO A 131 -8.84 5.96 -6.91
C PRO A 131 -8.15 5.97 -8.29
N VAL A 132 -8.79 5.37 -9.30
CA VAL A 132 -8.34 5.42 -10.70
C VAL A 132 -8.36 6.87 -11.18
N GLY A 133 -7.28 7.28 -11.87
CA GLY A 133 -7.08 8.65 -12.35
C GLY A 133 -6.45 9.60 -11.32
N LEU A 134 -6.17 9.13 -10.09
CA LEU A 134 -5.43 9.92 -9.11
C LEU A 134 -4.02 10.22 -9.63
N LYS A 135 -3.68 11.51 -9.72
CA LYS A 135 -2.34 11.99 -10.08
C LYS A 135 -1.49 12.10 -8.83
N LEU A 136 -0.35 11.40 -8.83
CA LEU A 136 0.60 11.41 -7.73
C LEU A 136 1.69 12.46 -7.98
N GLY A 137 2.29 13.00 -6.91
CA GLY A 137 3.41 13.96 -6.99
C GLY A 137 4.71 13.41 -7.61
N ASN A 138 4.69 12.17 -8.10
CA ASN A 138 5.78 11.51 -8.83
C ASN A 138 5.51 11.35 -10.33
N GLY A 139 4.41 11.93 -10.83
CA GLY A 139 4.00 11.85 -12.25
C GLY A 139 3.35 10.52 -12.65
N VAL A 140 3.10 9.61 -11.69
CA VAL A 140 2.30 8.40 -11.92
C VAL A 140 0.82 8.74 -11.79
N VAL A 141 0.01 8.17 -12.68
CA VAL A 141 -1.46 8.21 -12.59
C VAL A 141 -1.97 6.80 -12.33
N VAL A 142 -2.78 6.65 -11.28
CA VAL A 142 -3.35 5.35 -10.90
C VAL A 142 -4.23 4.83 -12.04
N GLY A 143 -3.91 3.63 -12.54
CA GLY A 143 -4.63 2.97 -13.63
C GLY A 143 -4.16 3.29 -15.05
N GLU A 144 -3.19 4.21 -15.24
CA GLU A 144 -2.62 4.47 -16.58
C GLU A 144 -1.38 3.61 -16.90
N GLN A 145 -0.76 2.96 -15.91
CA GLN A 145 0.44 2.14 -16.09
C GLN A 145 0.28 0.73 -15.52
N GLU A 146 -0.36 -0.19 -16.27
CA GLU A 146 -0.14 -1.64 -16.13
C GLU A 146 -0.23 -2.36 -17.50
N THR A 147 0.88 -2.39 -18.25
CA THR A 147 1.13 -3.43 -19.28
C THR A 147 2.53 -4.06 -19.20
N SER A 148 3.34 -3.75 -18.18
CA SER A 148 4.69 -4.31 -18.09
C SER A 148 5.19 -4.43 -16.64
N SER A 149 4.72 -5.45 -15.92
CA SER A 149 5.51 -6.19 -14.90
C SER A 149 4.68 -7.20 -14.11
N PHE A 150 3.66 -7.81 -14.71
CA PHE A 150 3.04 -9.00 -14.13
C PHE A 150 3.90 -10.22 -14.47
N GLN A 151 4.91 -10.51 -13.65
CA GLN A 151 5.43 -11.88 -13.54
C GLN A 151 4.62 -12.58 -12.44
N PRO A 152 3.96 -13.72 -12.74
CA PRO A 152 3.36 -14.54 -11.71
C PRO A 152 4.48 -15.04 -10.78
N ARG A 153 4.37 -14.77 -9.48
CA ARG A 153 5.24 -15.42 -8.50
C ARG A 153 4.78 -16.87 -8.39
N ILE A 154 5.69 -17.77 -8.76
CA ILE A 154 5.64 -19.22 -8.52
C ILE A 154 5.79 -19.46 -7.02
#